data_AF-A0A1I4VUK9-F1
#
_entry.id   AF-A0A1I4VUK9-F1
#
_cell.length_a   1.000
_cell.length_b   1.000
_cell.length_c   1.000
_cell.angle_alpha   90.00
_cell.angle_beta   90.00
_cell.angle_gamma   90.00
#
_symmetry.space_group_name_H-M   'P 1'
#
loop_
_entity.id
_entity.type
_entity.pdbx_description
1 polymer ?
#
loop_
_entity_poly.entity_id
_entity_poly.type
_entity_poly.pdbx_seq_one_letter_code
_entity_poly.pdbx_strand_id
1 'polypeptide(L)'
;MIATEADAGRRLSMIKAQIQPGRNGAMLFDAGQMASADEQWFEQAGTDSADRSASTGRGAVVYFDAPFGACVLRHYRRGGLVAHLNSDRYLWTGRKRTRAFREFRLLARLHDAGLPVPSPLMARYVRSGLYYRADLITRQIPGARTLADRLAAHSLDAVLGAHTGRTLAGFHAIGLWHADLNAHNLLVDAAGKVWLIDFDRCRVRKPAMAWQQSNLDRLHRSFRKLHANKVMGEFDEVFWHPMLAAYHRSLADRYARGEGR
;
A
#
# COMPACT_ATOMS: atom_id res chain seq x y z
N MET A 1 -15.71 13.95 -32.48
CA MET A 1 -15.52 12.51 -32.22
C MET A 1 -15.55 12.34 -30.71
N ILE A 2 -16.59 11.70 -30.21
CA ILE A 2 -17.06 11.77 -28.82
C ILE A 2 -16.09 10.98 -27.93
N ALA A 3 -15.41 11.65 -27.02
CA ALA A 3 -14.67 11.02 -25.94
C ALA A 3 -15.69 10.41 -24.95
N THR A 4 -15.65 9.10 -24.79
CA THR A 4 -16.49 8.36 -23.85
C THR A 4 -16.09 8.69 -22.42
N GLU A 5 -17.00 9.35 -21.70
CA GLU A 5 -17.03 9.53 -20.25
C GLU A 5 -17.12 8.17 -19.53
N ALA A 6 -16.04 7.40 -19.47
CA ALA A 6 -16.06 6.05 -18.89
C ALA A 6 -15.16 5.82 -17.66
N ASP A 7 -14.54 6.85 -17.07
CA ASP A 7 -13.72 6.66 -15.85
C ASP A 7 -13.88 7.72 -14.75
N ALA A 8 -14.97 8.49 -14.80
CA ALA A 8 -15.37 9.38 -13.73
C ALA A 8 -16.32 8.65 -12.75
N GLY A 9 -15.75 8.07 -11.70
CA GLY A 9 -16.51 7.75 -10.48
C GLY A 9 -17.11 6.36 -10.39
N ARG A 10 -16.28 5.30 -10.49
CA ARG A 10 -16.68 4.01 -9.91
C ARG A 10 -16.81 4.19 -8.40
N ARG A 11 -18.04 4.37 -7.93
CA ARG A 11 -18.40 4.39 -6.50
C ARG A 11 -17.67 3.24 -5.83
N LEU A 12 -16.73 3.55 -4.93
CA LEU A 12 -15.97 2.52 -4.22
C LEU A 12 -16.99 1.63 -3.49
N SER A 13 -17.13 0.39 -3.94
CA SER A 13 -17.97 -0.59 -3.28
C SER A 13 -17.31 -0.95 -1.96
N MET A 14 -18.07 -0.92 -0.86
CA MET A 14 -17.54 -1.34 0.44
C MET A 14 -17.03 -2.77 0.38
N ILE A 15 -15.88 -3.02 1.00
CA ILE A 15 -15.28 -4.36 1.06
C ILE A 15 -16.14 -5.27 1.96
N LYS A 16 -16.63 -6.38 1.41
CA LYS A 16 -17.46 -7.36 2.13
C LYS A 16 -16.59 -8.49 2.66
N ALA A 17 -15.81 -8.19 3.70
CA ALA A 17 -14.82 -9.11 4.26
C ALA A 17 -15.47 -10.38 4.87
N GLN A 18 -15.18 -11.56 4.30
CA GLN A 18 -15.62 -12.87 4.80
C GLN A 18 -14.44 -13.81 5.08
N ILE A 19 -14.61 -14.72 6.04
CA ILE A 19 -13.58 -15.71 6.40
C ILE A 19 -14.03 -17.09 5.94
N GLN A 20 -13.15 -17.78 5.21
CA GLN A 20 -13.32 -19.18 4.82
C GLN A 20 -12.23 -20.03 5.51
N PRO A 21 -12.58 -21.15 6.17
CA PRO A 21 -11.59 -22.12 6.63
C PRO A 21 -10.80 -22.72 5.46
N GLY A 22 -9.51 -22.93 5.66
CA GLY A 22 -8.64 -23.65 4.72
C GLY A 22 -8.00 -24.87 5.38
N ARG A 23 -7.30 -25.71 4.61
CA ARG A 23 -6.81 -27.03 5.08
C ARG A 23 -5.99 -26.97 6.38
N ASN A 24 -5.13 -25.96 6.52
CA ASN A 24 -4.28 -25.73 7.71
C ASN A 24 -4.32 -24.27 8.17
N GLY A 25 -5.42 -23.56 7.92
CA GLY A 25 -5.44 -22.12 8.08
C GLY A 25 -6.80 -21.50 7.82
N ALA A 26 -6.79 -20.23 7.39
CA ALA A 26 -7.98 -19.57 6.92
C ALA A 26 -7.63 -18.51 5.89
N MET A 27 -8.62 -18.21 5.06
CA MET A 27 -8.60 -17.13 4.09
C MET A 27 -9.60 -16.05 4.51
N LEU A 28 -9.25 -14.81 4.24
CA LEU A 28 -10.08 -13.63 4.39
C LEU A 28 -10.18 -12.98 3.01
N PHE A 29 -11.38 -12.77 2.50
CA PHE A 29 -11.59 -12.29 1.13
C PHE A 29 -12.73 -11.30 1.03
N ASP A 30 -12.77 -10.54 -0.07
CA ASP A 30 -13.88 -9.66 -0.39
C ASP A 30 -15.00 -10.41 -1.13
N ALA A 31 -16.09 -10.72 -0.41
CA ALA A 31 -17.26 -11.38 -0.97
C ALA A 31 -18.05 -10.51 -1.96
N GLY A 32 -17.69 -9.23 -2.10
CA GLY A 32 -18.20 -8.37 -3.16
C GLY A 32 -17.55 -8.61 -4.52
N GLN A 33 -16.38 -9.25 -4.56
CA GLN A 33 -15.63 -9.55 -5.80
C GLN A 33 -15.64 -11.04 -6.15
N MET A 34 -15.85 -11.94 -5.17
CA MET A 34 -15.84 -13.39 -5.39
C MET A 34 -16.77 -14.13 -4.42
N ALA A 35 -17.32 -15.26 -4.83
CA ALA A 35 -18.22 -16.07 -4.00
C ALA A 35 -17.47 -16.87 -2.92
N SER A 36 -16.26 -17.34 -3.22
CA SER A 36 -15.40 -18.11 -2.33
C SER A 36 -13.93 -17.79 -2.57
N ALA A 37 -13.11 -17.92 -1.53
CA ALA A 37 -11.66 -17.84 -1.67
C ALA A 37 -11.12 -19.19 -2.19
N ASP A 38 -10.31 -19.13 -3.25
CA ASP A 38 -9.61 -20.30 -3.79
C ASP A 38 -8.13 -20.25 -3.37
N GLU A 39 -7.64 -21.33 -2.78
CA GLU A 39 -6.25 -21.47 -2.33
C GLU A 39 -5.26 -21.43 -3.50
N GLN A 40 -5.69 -21.84 -4.71
CA GLN A 40 -4.86 -21.90 -5.92
C GLN A 40 -4.29 -20.54 -6.31
N TRP A 41 -5.01 -19.43 -6.05
CA TRP A 41 -4.52 -18.07 -6.37
C TRP A 41 -3.24 -17.69 -5.62
N PHE A 42 -2.99 -18.33 -4.48
CA PHE A 42 -1.76 -18.12 -3.73
C PHE A 42 -0.63 -19.09 -4.13
N GLU A 43 -0.92 -20.10 -4.95
CA GLU A 43 0.02 -21.12 -5.43
C GLU A 43 0.47 -20.84 -6.87
N GLN A 44 -0.43 -20.37 -7.74
CA GLN A 44 -0.18 -20.04 -9.16
C GLN A 44 0.92 -19.00 -9.36
N ALA A 45 1.15 -18.14 -8.36
CA ALA A 45 2.24 -17.17 -8.37
C ALA A 45 3.65 -17.78 -8.22
N GLY A 46 3.74 -19.09 -7.93
CA GLY A 46 5.02 -19.80 -7.79
C GLY A 46 5.52 -20.49 -9.06
N THR A 47 4.71 -20.62 -10.12
CA THR A 47 5.01 -21.49 -11.27
C THR A 47 5.22 -20.76 -12.61
N ASP A 48 4.73 -19.53 -12.78
CA ASP A 48 4.83 -18.78 -14.06
C ASP A 48 5.79 -17.58 -14.03
N SER A 49 6.67 -17.48 -13.03
CA SER A 49 7.59 -16.34 -12.86
C SER A 49 8.82 -16.39 -13.79
N ALA A 50 8.64 -16.70 -15.07
CA ALA A 50 9.69 -16.57 -16.08
C ALA A 50 9.80 -15.15 -16.65
N ASP A 51 8.83 -14.27 -16.41
CA ASP A 51 8.91 -12.89 -16.87
C ASP A 51 8.11 -11.94 -15.98
N ARG A 52 8.59 -10.70 -15.78
CA ARG A 52 8.13 -9.68 -14.80
C ARG A 52 8.75 -9.72 -13.40
N SER A 53 10.04 -10.06 -13.33
CA SER A 53 10.87 -9.67 -12.18
C SER A 53 11.14 -8.16 -12.22
N ALA A 54 10.55 -7.40 -11.30
CA ALA A 54 11.00 -6.03 -11.01
C ALA A 54 11.00 -5.75 -9.49
N SER A 55 12.20 -5.48 -8.99
CA SER A 55 12.59 -4.88 -7.70
C SER A 55 12.83 -5.79 -6.48
N THR A 56 14.11 -6.11 -6.32
CA THR A 56 14.94 -5.87 -5.11
C THR A 56 14.22 -5.68 -3.76
N GLY A 57 14.05 -6.81 -3.05
CA GLY A 57 14.34 -6.89 -1.62
C GLY A 57 13.30 -6.34 -0.64
N ARG A 58 12.13 -6.99 -0.55
CA ARG A 58 11.35 -7.24 0.70
C ARG A 58 10.05 -7.99 0.37
N GLY A 59 10.08 -9.33 0.44
CA GLY A 59 8.94 -10.19 0.10
C GLY A 59 8.77 -10.35 -1.43
N ALA A 60 8.60 -11.57 -1.91
CA ALA A 60 8.36 -11.80 -3.33
C ALA A 60 6.99 -11.22 -3.71
N VAL A 61 7.00 -10.20 -4.57
CA VAL A 61 5.81 -9.61 -5.18
C VAL A 61 5.61 -10.30 -6.53
N VAL A 62 4.42 -10.84 -6.76
CA VAL A 62 4.08 -11.54 -8.01
C VAL A 62 2.85 -10.88 -8.62
N TYR A 63 2.93 -10.56 -9.91
CA TYR A 63 1.82 -10.01 -10.68
C TYR A 63 1.14 -11.12 -11.47
N PHE A 64 -0.19 -11.17 -11.46
CA PHE A 64 -0.96 -12.16 -12.20
C PHE A 64 -2.35 -11.61 -12.57
N ASP A 65 -2.96 -12.17 -13.60
CA ASP A 65 -4.32 -11.83 -14.02
C ASP A 65 -5.32 -12.85 -13.46
N ALA A 66 -6.49 -12.37 -13.02
CA ALA A 66 -7.59 -13.18 -12.55
C ALA A 66 -8.91 -12.71 -13.17
N PRO A 67 -10.01 -13.48 -13.13
CA PRO A 67 -11.31 -13.05 -13.66
C PRO A 67 -11.85 -11.73 -13.11
N PHE A 68 -11.36 -11.31 -11.93
CA PHE A 68 -11.70 -10.04 -11.25
C PHE A 68 -10.66 -8.92 -11.48
N GLY A 69 -9.73 -9.12 -12.42
CA GLY A 69 -8.74 -8.15 -12.89
C GLY A 69 -7.30 -8.47 -12.51
N ALA A 70 -6.39 -7.57 -12.90
CA ALA A 70 -4.96 -7.67 -12.62
C ALA A 70 -4.67 -7.53 -11.12
N CYS A 71 -3.80 -8.41 -10.62
CA CYS A 71 -3.55 -8.63 -9.19
C CYS A 71 -2.08 -8.62 -8.83
N VAL A 72 -1.82 -8.33 -7.56
CA VAL A 72 -0.51 -8.36 -6.94
C VAL A 72 -0.58 -9.28 -5.72
N LEU A 73 0.17 -10.36 -5.73
CA LEU A 73 0.40 -11.21 -4.58
C LEU A 73 1.68 -10.80 -3.87
N ARG A 74 1.60 -10.64 -2.55
CA ARG A 74 2.77 -10.49 -1.70
C ARG A 74 2.85 -11.62 -0.69
N HIS A 75 3.98 -12.32 -0.73
CA HIS A 75 4.34 -13.30 0.29
C HIS A 75 5.04 -12.60 1.45
N TYR A 76 4.51 -12.74 2.67
CA TYR A 76 5.15 -12.18 3.85
C TYR A 76 6.37 -13.00 4.27
N ARG A 77 7.51 -12.78 3.62
CA ARG A 77 8.80 -13.34 4.06
C ARG A 77 9.37 -12.47 5.19
N ARG A 78 10.00 -13.08 6.21
CA ARG A 78 10.79 -12.33 7.19
C ARG A 78 12.08 -11.86 6.50
N GLY A 79 12.30 -10.54 6.38
CA GLY A 79 13.54 -9.96 5.85
C GLY A 79 14.50 -9.47 6.95
N GLY A 80 15.81 -9.55 6.71
CA GLY A 80 16.93 -9.13 7.58
C GLY A 80 17.97 -10.25 7.74
N LEU A 81 19.18 -9.94 8.25
CA LEU A 81 20.32 -10.87 8.49
C LEU A 81 19.97 -12.16 9.27
N VAL A 82 18.77 -12.23 9.84
CA VAL A 82 18.16 -13.41 10.48
C VAL A 82 17.61 -14.43 9.46
N ALA A 83 17.68 -14.13 8.16
CA ALA A 83 17.28 -15.02 7.06
C ALA A 83 18.11 -16.32 6.99
N HIS A 84 19.25 -16.41 7.69
CA HIS A 84 20.12 -17.58 7.68
C HIS A 84 19.82 -18.62 8.78
N LEU A 85 18.91 -18.36 9.73
CA LEU A 85 18.75 -19.26 10.89
C LEU A 85 17.34 -19.76 11.22
N ASN A 86 16.27 -19.28 10.58
CA ASN A 86 14.98 -19.97 10.67
C ASN A 86 14.01 -19.50 9.58
N SER A 87 13.77 -20.37 8.62
CA SER A 87 12.87 -20.19 7.49
C SER A 87 11.41 -20.12 7.95
N ASP A 88 10.67 -19.14 7.42
CA ASP A 88 9.21 -19.18 7.18
C ASP A 88 8.21 -19.08 8.35
N ARG A 89 8.62 -18.58 9.51
CA ARG A 89 7.92 -18.97 10.75
C ARG A 89 7.57 -17.80 11.70
N TYR A 90 6.35 -17.25 11.59
CA TYR A 90 5.79 -16.29 12.59
C TYR A 90 5.13 -17.02 13.76
N LEU A 91 5.43 -16.64 15.00
CA LEU A 91 4.79 -17.23 16.18
C LEU A 91 3.27 -17.00 16.16
N TRP A 92 2.51 -18.09 16.27
CA TRP A 92 1.07 -18.04 16.31
C TRP A 92 0.57 -17.41 17.62
N THR A 93 -0.09 -16.25 17.52
CA THR A 93 -0.69 -15.55 18.68
C THR A 93 -2.20 -15.35 18.53
N GLY A 94 -2.83 -16.06 17.58
CA GLY A 94 -4.27 -16.07 17.33
C GLY A 94 -4.69 -15.55 15.95
N ARG A 95 -5.85 -16.03 15.47
CA ARG A 95 -6.38 -15.80 14.10
C ARG A 95 -6.53 -14.33 13.73
N LYS A 96 -7.00 -13.47 14.65
CA LYS A 96 -7.17 -12.02 14.39
C LYS A 96 -5.82 -11.26 14.35
N ARG A 97 -4.72 -11.89 14.76
CA ARG A 97 -3.41 -11.25 14.91
C ARG A 97 -2.44 -11.59 13.77
N THR A 98 -2.86 -12.41 12.80
CA THR A 98 -2.02 -12.70 11.63
C THR A 98 -1.82 -11.42 10.81
N ARG A 99 -0.59 -11.24 10.35
CA ARG A 99 -0.14 -10.03 9.64
C ARG A 99 -1.01 -9.73 8.41
N ALA A 100 -1.28 -10.75 7.59
CA ALA A 100 -2.13 -10.61 6.40
C ALA A 100 -3.57 -10.20 6.73
N PHE A 101 -4.21 -10.79 7.75
CA PHE A 101 -5.60 -10.43 8.08
C PHE A 101 -5.70 -9.02 8.66
N ARG A 102 -4.71 -8.62 9.47
CA ARG A 102 -4.64 -7.26 10.01
C ARG A 102 -4.49 -6.22 8.90
N GLU A 103 -3.60 -6.50 7.95
CA GLU A 103 -3.37 -5.59 6.84
C GLU A 103 -4.55 -5.55 5.87
N PHE A 104 -5.16 -6.70 5.53
CA PHE A 104 -6.40 -6.74 4.74
C PHE A 104 -7.48 -5.86 5.36
N ARG A 105 -7.74 -5.99 6.67
CA ARG A 105 -8.78 -5.19 7.34
C ARG A 105 -8.43 -3.70 7.40
N LEU A 106 -7.14 -3.37 7.55
CA LEU A 106 -6.69 -2.00 7.48
C LEU A 106 -6.92 -1.42 6.08
N LEU A 107 -6.49 -2.13 5.04
CA LEU A 107 -6.73 -1.76 3.64
C LEU A 107 -8.22 -1.60 3.36
N ALA A 108 -9.06 -2.52 3.82
CA ALA A 108 -10.51 -2.44 3.64
C ALA A 108 -11.07 -1.16 4.27
N ARG A 109 -10.70 -0.87 5.52
CA ARG A 109 -11.11 0.36 6.21
C ARG A 109 -10.64 1.63 5.47
N LEU A 110 -9.40 1.64 4.97
CA LEU A 110 -8.85 2.79 4.26
C LEU A 110 -9.51 2.98 2.89
N HIS A 111 -9.77 1.88 2.18
CA HIS A 111 -10.51 1.86 0.91
C HIS A 111 -11.93 2.38 1.09
N ASP A 112 -12.65 1.89 2.10
CA ASP A 112 -14.02 2.31 2.39
C ASP A 112 -14.08 3.79 2.85
N ALA A 113 -12.99 4.32 3.42
CA ALA A 113 -12.82 5.74 3.71
C ALA A 113 -12.43 6.59 2.48
N GLY A 114 -12.37 5.99 1.28
CA GLY A 114 -12.05 6.69 0.03
C GLY A 114 -10.57 7.03 -0.15
N LEU A 115 -9.67 6.47 0.67
CA LEU A 115 -8.24 6.75 0.58
C LEU A 115 -7.58 5.92 -0.53
N PRO A 116 -6.53 6.46 -1.19
CA PRO A 116 -5.90 5.82 -2.33
C PRO A 116 -4.97 4.68 -1.85
N VAL A 117 -5.56 3.51 -1.63
CA VAL A 117 -4.88 2.27 -1.25
C VAL A 117 -5.21 1.16 -2.26
N PRO A 118 -4.32 0.17 -2.47
CA PRO A 118 -4.68 -1.02 -3.23
C PRO A 118 -5.90 -1.71 -2.64
N SER A 119 -6.89 -2.01 -3.47
CA SER A 119 -8.09 -2.71 -3.02
C SER A 119 -7.71 -4.14 -2.58
N PRO A 120 -7.99 -4.54 -1.32
CA PRO A 120 -7.65 -5.87 -0.84
C PRO A 120 -8.63 -6.90 -1.38
N LEU A 121 -8.12 -7.98 -1.96
CA LEU A 121 -8.94 -9.02 -2.59
C LEU A 121 -8.99 -10.28 -1.73
N MET A 122 -7.82 -10.77 -1.32
CA MET A 122 -7.71 -11.94 -0.46
C MET A 122 -6.49 -11.87 0.44
N ALA A 123 -6.56 -12.51 1.59
CA ALA A 123 -5.46 -12.72 2.51
C ALA A 123 -5.54 -14.15 3.04
N ARG A 124 -4.39 -14.78 3.25
CA ARG A 124 -4.31 -16.15 3.80
C ARG A 124 -3.31 -16.20 4.94
N TYR A 125 -3.54 -17.12 5.86
CA TYR A 125 -2.46 -17.70 6.63
C TYR A 125 -2.54 -19.23 6.61
N VAL A 126 -1.39 -19.88 6.61
CA VAL A 126 -1.26 -21.34 6.71
C VAL A 126 -0.37 -21.65 7.91
N ARG A 127 -0.88 -22.46 8.85
CA ARG A 127 -0.16 -22.86 10.07
C ARG A 127 0.69 -24.09 9.82
N SER A 128 1.84 -24.13 10.49
CA SER A 128 2.74 -25.28 10.58
C SER A 128 3.34 -25.30 11.99
N GLY A 129 2.79 -26.15 12.87
CA GLY A 129 3.15 -26.20 14.29
C GLY A 129 2.93 -24.87 15.01
N LEU A 130 3.99 -24.35 15.65
CA LEU A 130 3.98 -23.06 16.36
C LEU A 130 4.00 -21.84 15.44
N TYR A 131 4.08 -22.08 14.13
CA TYR A 131 4.38 -21.06 13.15
C TYR A 131 3.31 -20.90 12.08
N TYR A 132 3.32 -19.79 11.36
CA TYR A 132 2.48 -19.59 10.20
C TYR A 132 3.19 -18.84 9.06
N ARG A 133 2.75 -19.12 7.84
CA ARG A 133 3.00 -18.34 6.62
C ARG A 133 1.78 -17.48 6.30
N ALA A 134 1.99 -16.35 5.64
CA ALA A 134 0.94 -15.41 5.31
C ALA A 134 1.15 -14.82 3.92
N ASP A 135 0.03 -14.54 3.27
CA ASP A 135 -0.05 -14.04 1.90
C ASP A 135 -1.14 -12.96 1.82
N LEU A 136 -0.95 -11.95 0.98
CA LEU A 136 -1.95 -10.91 0.70
C LEU A 136 -2.00 -10.66 -0.81
N ILE A 137 -3.20 -10.70 -1.37
CA ILE A 137 -3.54 -10.37 -2.75
C ILE A 137 -4.31 -9.05 -2.76
N THR A 138 -3.82 -8.10 -3.53
CA THR A 138 -4.46 -6.80 -3.79
C THR A 138 -4.65 -6.57 -5.28
N ARG A 139 -5.59 -5.73 -5.67
CA ARG A 139 -5.70 -5.26 -7.06
C ARG A 139 -4.43 -4.50 -7.44
N GLN A 140 -3.91 -4.77 -8.65
CA GLN A 140 -2.80 -4.00 -9.21
C GLN A 140 -3.25 -2.58 -9.53
N ILE A 141 -2.37 -1.61 -9.30
CA ILE A 141 -2.58 -0.22 -9.76
C ILE A 141 -1.94 -0.12 -11.16
N PRO A 142 -2.73 0.02 -12.25
CA PRO A 142 -2.22 -0.05 -13.60
C PRO A 142 -1.24 1.09 -13.92
N GLY A 143 -0.14 0.76 -14.60
CA GLY A 143 0.85 1.75 -15.06
C GLY A 143 1.54 2.54 -13.94
N ALA A 144 1.40 2.11 -12.68
CA ALA A 144 1.91 2.85 -11.54
C ALA A 144 3.43 2.74 -11.42
N ARG A 145 4.09 3.86 -11.12
CA ARG A 145 5.53 3.94 -10.83
C ARG A 145 5.75 4.56 -9.46
N THR A 146 6.82 4.17 -8.77
CA THR A 146 7.11 4.76 -7.46
C THR A 146 7.55 6.22 -7.61
N LEU A 147 7.40 7.04 -6.56
CA LEU A 147 8.01 8.38 -6.54
C LEU A 147 9.54 8.32 -6.66
N ALA A 148 10.17 7.24 -6.20
CA ALA A 148 11.59 7.00 -6.40
C ALA A 148 11.94 6.79 -7.88
N ASP A 149 11.15 6.00 -8.62
CA ASP A 149 11.34 5.82 -10.07
C ASP A 149 11.09 7.13 -10.82
N ARG A 150 10.08 7.90 -10.41
CA ARG A 150 9.77 9.21 -10.99
C ARG A 150 10.88 10.23 -10.74
N LEU A 151 11.48 10.22 -9.55
CA LEU A 151 12.66 11.02 -9.22
C LEU A 151 13.84 10.65 -10.12
N ALA A 152 14.16 9.36 -10.23
CA ALA A 152 15.26 8.88 -11.07
C ALA A 152 15.07 9.23 -12.55
N ALA A 153 13.81 9.31 -13.01
CA ALA A 153 13.45 9.74 -14.35
C ALA A 153 13.30 11.27 -14.51
N HIS A 154 13.68 12.08 -13.51
CA HIS A 154 13.55 13.54 -13.50
C HIS A 154 12.13 14.03 -13.82
N SER A 155 11.12 13.32 -13.34
CA SER A 155 9.70 13.53 -13.68
C SER A 155 8.83 13.95 -12.49
N LEU A 156 9.45 14.45 -11.42
CA LEU A 156 8.72 15.09 -10.33
C LEU A 156 8.48 16.57 -10.66
N ASP A 157 7.30 17.08 -10.31
CA ASP A 157 6.93 18.48 -10.48
C ASP A 157 6.07 18.98 -9.30
N ALA A 158 5.75 20.27 -9.32
CA ALA A 158 4.97 20.91 -8.26
C ALA A 158 3.54 20.38 -8.15
N VAL A 159 2.96 19.94 -9.28
CA VAL A 159 1.60 19.39 -9.34
C VAL A 159 1.56 18.04 -8.62
N LEU A 160 2.51 17.16 -8.92
CA LEU A 160 2.67 15.87 -8.27
C LEU A 160 3.07 16.02 -6.80
N GLY A 161 3.90 17.00 -6.48
CA GLY A 161 4.19 17.39 -5.09
C GLY A 161 2.90 17.71 -4.35
N ALA A 162 2.06 18.58 -4.91
CA ALA A 162 0.79 18.96 -4.32
C ALA A 162 -0.19 17.77 -4.18
N HIS A 163 -0.26 16.87 -5.17
CA HIS A 163 -1.05 15.63 -5.07
C HIS A 163 -0.54 14.73 -3.94
N THR A 164 0.77 14.56 -3.83
CA THR A 164 1.40 13.76 -2.77
C THR A 164 1.06 14.34 -1.40
N GLY A 165 1.16 15.66 -1.24
CA GLY A 165 0.80 16.34 0.01
C GLY A 165 -0.66 16.14 0.41
N ARG A 166 -1.60 16.32 -0.53
CA ARG A 166 -3.05 16.09 -0.30
C ARG A 166 -3.35 14.64 0.07
N THR A 167 -2.70 13.68 -0.59
CA THR A 167 -2.86 12.25 -0.30
C THR A 167 -2.39 11.92 1.12
N LEU A 168 -1.19 12.36 1.50
CA LEU A 168 -0.65 12.11 2.85
C LEU A 168 -1.48 12.79 3.94
N ALA A 169 -2.01 13.99 3.68
CA ALA A 169 -2.91 14.67 4.60
C ALA A 169 -4.19 13.86 4.85
N GLY A 170 -4.75 13.21 3.83
CA GLY A 170 -5.91 12.31 3.99
C GLY A 170 -5.63 11.14 4.92
N PHE A 171 -4.49 10.47 4.77
CA PHE A 171 -4.07 9.40 5.67
C PHE A 171 -3.84 9.90 7.11
N HIS A 172 -3.15 11.03 7.26
CA HIS A 172 -2.84 11.59 8.57
C HIS A 172 -4.06 12.15 9.31
N ALA A 173 -5.06 12.66 8.58
CA ALA A 173 -6.32 13.16 9.14
C ALA A 173 -7.08 12.07 9.90
N ILE A 174 -7.20 10.88 9.30
CA ILE A 174 -7.83 9.71 9.95
C ILE A 174 -6.91 8.99 10.95
N GLY A 175 -5.72 9.53 11.20
CA GLY A 175 -4.77 9.01 12.18
C GLY A 175 -3.89 7.85 11.70
N LEU A 176 -3.77 7.61 10.39
CA LEU A 176 -2.88 6.55 9.90
C LEU A 176 -1.41 6.97 10.08
N TRP A 177 -0.69 6.21 10.89
CA TRP A 177 0.77 6.26 11.01
C TRP A 177 1.41 5.12 10.22
N HIS A 178 2.34 5.47 9.33
CA HIS A 178 3.03 4.51 8.47
C HIS A 178 4.45 4.21 8.97
N ALA A 179 4.77 2.95 9.26
CA ALA A 179 6.03 2.58 9.91
C ALA A 179 7.27 2.86 9.05
N ASP A 180 7.13 2.79 7.73
CA ASP A 180 8.21 2.95 6.75
C ASP A 180 7.80 3.86 5.59
N LEU A 181 7.26 5.06 5.88
CA LEU A 181 6.88 6.00 4.82
C LEU A 181 8.13 6.46 4.06
N ASN A 182 8.22 6.12 2.78
CA ASN A 182 9.35 6.45 1.90
C ASN A 182 8.89 6.54 0.43
N ALA A 183 9.75 7.07 -0.45
CA ALA A 183 9.43 7.30 -1.85
C ALA A 183 9.13 6.03 -2.68
N HIS A 184 9.57 4.84 -2.23
CA HIS A 184 9.23 3.57 -2.88
C HIS A 184 7.83 3.07 -2.50
N ASN A 185 7.29 3.53 -1.37
CA ASN A 185 5.96 3.16 -0.89
C ASN A 185 4.85 4.11 -1.38
N LEU A 186 5.19 5.09 -2.21
CA LEU A 186 4.25 5.99 -2.86
C LEU A 186 4.27 5.73 -4.35
N LEU A 187 3.13 5.29 -4.89
CA LEU A 187 2.95 5.02 -6.32
C LEU A 187 2.18 6.16 -6.99
N VAL A 188 2.52 6.44 -8.24
CA VAL A 188 1.84 7.41 -9.10
C VAL A 188 1.30 6.67 -10.32
N ASP A 189 -0.01 6.60 -10.45
CA ASP A 189 -0.65 5.97 -11.61
C ASP A 189 -0.57 6.84 -12.87
N ALA A 190 -1.08 6.31 -13.98
CA ALA A 190 -1.07 7.00 -15.27
C ALA A 190 -1.87 8.32 -15.27
N ALA A 191 -2.83 8.48 -14.36
CA ALA A 191 -3.64 9.69 -14.20
C ALA A 191 -2.99 10.72 -13.24
N GLY A 192 -1.81 10.44 -12.69
CA GLY A 192 -1.13 11.31 -11.74
C GLY A 192 -1.69 11.22 -10.31
N LYS A 193 -2.56 10.25 -10.02
CA LYS A 193 -3.07 10.01 -8.67
C LYS A 193 -2.02 9.26 -7.85
N VAL A 194 -1.82 9.73 -6.63
CA VAL A 194 -0.84 9.18 -5.68
C VAL A 194 -1.51 8.16 -4.77
N TRP A 195 -0.92 6.97 -4.70
CA TRP A 195 -1.35 5.84 -3.89
C TRP A 195 -0.27 5.52 -2.85
N LEU A 196 -0.69 5.10 -1.66
CA LEU A 196 0.21 4.58 -0.63
C LEU A 196 0.14 3.05 -0.63
N ILE A 197 1.29 2.37 -0.51
CA ILE A 197 1.40 0.91 -0.44
C ILE A 197 2.21 0.48 0.78
N ASP A 198 2.34 -0.83 0.99
CA ASP A 198 3.02 -1.47 2.13
C ASP A 198 2.46 -1.03 3.49
N PHE A 199 1.20 -1.38 3.75
CA PHE A 199 0.53 -1.09 5.02
C PHE A 199 0.98 -2.02 6.16
N ASP A 200 2.06 -2.76 5.94
CA ASP A 200 2.63 -3.55 6.99
C ASP A 200 3.10 -2.67 8.16
N ARG A 201 2.82 -3.13 9.38
CA ARG A 201 3.12 -2.40 10.64
C ARG A 201 2.49 -1.01 10.74
N CYS A 202 1.65 -0.59 9.81
CA CYS A 202 0.84 0.62 9.93
C CYS A 202 -0.14 0.52 11.09
N ARG A 203 -0.45 1.67 11.69
CA ARG A 203 -1.34 1.76 12.85
C ARG A 203 -2.20 3.01 12.75
N VAL A 204 -3.47 2.89 13.12
CA VAL A 204 -4.31 4.05 13.39
C VAL A 204 -4.00 4.53 14.82
N ARG A 205 -3.62 5.80 14.95
CA ARG A 205 -3.29 6.49 16.19
C ARG A 205 -4.22 7.69 16.33
N LYS A 206 -4.36 8.22 17.55
CA LYS A 206 -4.97 9.54 17.72
C LYS A 206 -4.16 10.56 16.89
N PRO A 207 -4.78 11.38 16.03
CA PRO A 207 -4.06 12.38 15.26
C PRO A 207 -3.27 13.32 16.17
N ALA A 208 -2.00 13.54 15.85
CA ALA A 208 -1.13 14.45 16.57
C ALA A 208 0.04 14.91 15.68
N MET A 209 0.31 16.21 15.72
CA MET A 209 1.32 16.85 14.88
C MET A 209 2.71 16.20 15.01
N ALA A 210 3.11 15.81 16.22
CA ALA A 210 4.44 15.28 16.48
C ALA A 210 4.76 14.01 15.67
N TRP A 211 3.86 13.02 15.64
CA TRP A 211 4.12 11.80 14.86
C TRP A 211 3.89 12.00 13.36
N GLN A 212 2.99 12.90 12.98
CA GLN A 212 2.74 13.25 11.58
C GLN A 212 3.97 13.89 10.95
N GLN A 213 4.57 14.85 11.66
CA GLN A 213 5.83 15.47 11.26
C GLN A 213 6.93 14.42 11.15
N SER A 214 7.07 13.54 12.16
CA SER A 214 8.04 12.43 12.11
C SER A 214 7.87 11.51 10.90
N ASN A 215 6.63 11.33 10.40
CA ASN A 215 6.35 10.56 9.19
C ASN A 215 6.82 11.30 7.92
N LEU A 216 6.54 12.60 7.82
CA LEU A 216 7.04 13.46 6.75
C LEU A 216 8.58 13.53 6.76
N ASP A 217 9.21 13.66 7.92
CA ASP A 217 10.68 13.67 8.02
C ASP A 217 11.29 12.35 7.54
N ARG A 218 10.61 11.22 7.76
CA ARG A 218 11.04 9.92 7.24
C ARG A 218 10.98 9.89 5.71
N LEU A 219 9.90 10.40 5.12
CA LEU A 219 9.77 10.53 3.68
C LEU A 219 10.88 11.43 3.12
N HIS A 220 11.10 12.60 3.73
CA HIS A 220 12.15 13.52 3.31
C HIS A 220 13.55 12.86 3.35
N ARG A 221 13.87 12.17 4.44
CA ARG A 221 15.13 11.41 4.55
C ARG A 221 15.27 10.34 3.46
N SER A 222 14.17 9.74 3.00
CA SER A 222 14.22 8.78 1.90
C SER A 222 14.58 9.44 0.57
N PHE A 223 14.06 10.63 0.26
CA PHE A 223 14.47 11.41 -0.91
C PHE A 223 15.93 11.84 -0.85
N ARG A 224 16.41 12.25 0.33
CA ARG A 224 17.82 12.58 0.55
C ARG A 224 18.74 11.38 0.32
N LYS A 225 18.33 10.17 0.73
CA LYS A 225 19.06 8.92 0.45
C LYS A 225 19.08 8.55 -1.03
N LEU A 226 18.05 8.95 -1.78
CA LEU A 226 18.01 8.84 -3.24
C LEU A 226 18.76 9.98 -3.94
N HIS A 227 19.50 10.81 -3.19
CA HIS A 227 20.24 11.96 -3.70
C HIS A 227 19.36 12.93 -4.50
N ALA A 228 18.12 13.16 -4.06
CA ALA A 228 17.15 13.97 -4.79
C ALA A 228 17.69 15.33 -5.25
N ASN A 229 18.42 16.07 -4.40
CA ASN A 229 18.99 17.37 -4.79
C ASN A 229 20.11 17.27 -5.83
N LYS A 230 20.78 16.11 -5.95
CA LYS A 230 21.78 15.86 -6.99
C LYS A 230 21.11 15.47 -8.31
N VAL A 231 20.01 14.73 -8.23
CA VAL A 231 19.20 14.30 -9.38
C VAL A 231 18.40 15.49 -9.91
N MET A 232 17.82 16.29 -9.03
CA MET A 232 17.04 17.47 -9.32
C MET A 232 17.58 18.62 -8.46
N GLY A 233 18.41 19.49 -9.06
CA GLY A 233 19.07 20.61 -8.37
C GLY A 233 18.12 21.44 -7.49
N GLU A 234 16.87 21.60 -7.95
CA GLU A 234 15.81 22.36 -7.29
C GLU A 234 14.72 21.47 -6.68
N PHE A 235 15.05 20.22 -6.29
CA PHE A 235 14.07 19.26 -5.72
C PHE A 235 13.18 19.87 -4.64
N ASP A 236 13.78 20.64 -3.73
CA ASP A 236 13.05 21.22 -2.60
C ASP A 236 12.00 22.24 -3.09
N GLU A 237 12.37 23.11 -4.02
CA GLU A 237 11.49 24.14 -4.59
C GLU A 237 10.43 23.55 -5.53
N VAL A 238 10.84 22.61 -6.39
CA VAL A 238 9.97 22.02 -7.41
C VAL A 238 8.99 21.01 -6.81
N PHE A 239 9.37 20.25 -5.79
CA PHE A 239 8.55 19.15 -5.29
C PHE A 239 8.25 19.24 -3.79
N TRP A 240 9.27 19.36 -2.95
CA TRP A 240 9.11 19.22 -1.50
C TRP A 240 8.27 20.34 -0.87
N HIS A 241 8.56 21.61 -1.19
CA HIS A 241 7.81 22.76 -0.69
C HIS A 241 6.35 22.77 -1.17
N PRO A 242 6.05 22.55 -2.48
CA PRO A 242 4.66 22.39 -2.94
C PRO A 242 3.92 21.24 -2.22
N MET A 243 4.62 20.13 -1.97
CA MET A 243 4.05 19.00 -1.22
C MET A 243 3.69 19.39 0.21
N LEU A 244 4.60 20.02 0.96
CA LEU A 244 4.34 20.45 2.34
C LEU A 244 3.22 21.50 2.41
N ALA A 245 3.23 22.49 1.51
CA ALA A 245 2.18 23.51 1.46
C ALA A 245 0.80 22.90 1.23
N ALA A 246 0.67 21.98 0.27
CA ALA A 246 -0.57 21.27 -0.01
C ALA A 246 -1.00 20.34 1.13
N TYR A 247 -0.02 19.69 1.79
CA TYR A 247 -0.25 18.84 2.97
C TYR A 247 -0.87 19.65 4.12
N HIS A 248 -0.24 20.76 4.53
CA HIS A 248 -0.70 21.55 5.66
C HIS A 248 -2.09 22.15 5.41
N ARG A 249 -2.33 22.69 4.21
CA ARG A 249 -3.65 23.20 3.81
C ARG A 249 -4.72 22.11 3.87
N SER A 250 -4.48 20.98 3.23
CA SER A 250 -5.43 19.87 3.18
C SER A 250 -5.72 19.29 4.56
N LEU A 251 -4.69 19.18 5.43
CA LEU A 251 -4.85 18.67 6.78
C LEU A 251 -5.70 19.62 7.63
N ALA A 252 -5.46 20.93 7.54
CA ALA A 252 -6.25 21.95 8.22
C ALA A 252 -7.73 21.90 7.77
N ASP A 253 -7.98 21.83 6.47
CA ASP A 253 -9.32 21.76 5.90
C ASP A 253 -10.07 20.49 6.38
N ARG A 254 -9.39 19.34 6.44
CA ARG A 254 -9.94 18.08 6.94
C ARG A 254 -10.32 18.17 8.41
N TYR A 255 -9.47 18.75 9.25
CA TYR A 255 -9.79 18.96 10.66
C TYR A 255 -10.92 19.94 10.88
N ALA A 256 -11.02 20.99 10.07
CA ALA A 256 -12.16 21.89 10.09
C ALA A 256 -13.49 21.17 9.77
N ARG A 257 -13.46 20.15 8.91
CA ARG A 257 -14.61 19.26 8.61
C ARG A 257 -14.85 18.16 9.64
N GLY A 258 -14.05 18.08 10.71
CA GLY A 258 -14.18 17.07 11.76
C GLY A 258 -13.50 15.72 11.47
N GLU A 259 -12.75 15.60 10.37
CA GLU A 259 -11.96 14.41 10.03
C GLU A 259 -10.70 14.34 10.92
N GLY A 260 -10.84 13.98 12.20
CA GLY A 260 -9.70 13.90 13.13
C GLY A 260 -10.04 13.86 14.61
N ARG A 261 -11.34 13.76 14.95
CA ARG A 261 -11.83 13.56 16.31
C ARG A 261 -11.84 12.08 16.68
#